data_AF-A0A5F0K7E8-F1
#
_entry.id   AF-A0A5F0K7E8-F1
#
_cell.length_a   1.000
_cell.length_b   1.000
_cell.length_c   1.000
_cell.angle_alpha   90.00
_cell.angle_beta   90.00
_cell.angle_gamma   90.00
#
_symmetry.space_group_name_H-M   'P 1'
#
loop_
_entity.id
_entity.type
_entity.pdbx_description
1 polymer ?
#
loop_
_entity_poly.entity_id
_entity_poly.type
_entity_poly.pdbx_seq_one_letter_code
_entity_poly.pdbx_strand_id
1 'polypeptide(L)'
;MKKTLLATLAALITLQAGPVLAENYEVSLTRKGSNVYKIDGKDIIIQTRYCYVYAYSEEAIFKASGYGGELIFFDSKDKCDVKAVFGLSKQKPGKYVVTVSREDDDWYEVLGTDSYIKTSTCLSLALGEEAYLTMSASGFGQLRFEDGDDCMVEGVYTKLRL
;
A
#
# COMPACT_ATOMS: atom_id res chain seq x y z
N MET A 1 58.99 -27.75 9.23
CA MET A 1 58.38 -29.09 9.43
C MET A 1 57.16 -28.96 10.34
N LYS A 2 56.01 -29.51 9.91
CA LYS A 2 54.81 -29.95 10.68
C LYS A 2 54.15 -28.93 11.63
N LYS A 3 53.02 -28.32 11.24
CA LYS A 3 51.61 -28.82 11.30
C LYS A 3 50.96 -28.56 12.67
N THR A 4 49.88 -27.75 12.71
CA THR A 4 48.54 -28.09 13.26
C THR A 4 47.63 -26.84 13.24
N LEU A 5 46.64 -26.84 12.32
CA LEU A 5 45.18 -26.92 12.57
C LEU A 5 44.56 -25.59 13.04
N LEU A 6 44.00 -24.79 12.10
CA LEU A 6 42.57 -24.78 11.73
C LEU A 6 41.63 -24.55 12.92
N ALA A 7 41.31 -23.28 13.18
CA ALA A 7 40.09 -22.88 13.90
C ALA A 7 39.29 -21.97 12.96
N THR A 8 38.52 -22.59 12.05
CA THR A 8 37.53 -21.93 11.21
C THR A 8 36.42 -21.35 12.09
N LEU A 9 36.38 -20.03 12.17
CA LEU A 9 35.35 -19.23 12.82
C LEU A 9 34.06 -19.27 11.97
N ALA A 10 33.30 -20.36 12.07
CA ALA A 10 31.94 -20.42 11.55
C ALA A 10 30.99 -19.78 12.57
N ALA A 11 31.04 -18.46 12.70
CA ALA A 11 29.98 -17.70 13.35
C ALA A 11 28.80 -17.66 12.38
N LEU A 12 27.96 -18.69 12.51
CA LEU A 12 26.69 -18.88 11.85
C LEU A 12 25.84 -17.61 12.02
N ILE A 13 25.74 -16.80 10.97
CA ILE A 13 24.74 -15.74 10.86
C ILE A 13 23.40 -16.46 10.70
N THR A 14 22.83 -16.92 11.81
CA THR A 14 21.41 -17.24 11.86
C THR A 14 20.68 -15.91 11.76
N LEU A 15 20.26 -15.54 10.54
CA LEU A 15 19.15 -14.62 10.37
C LEU A 15 17.97 -15.28 11.08
N GLN A 16 17.67 -14.82 12.29
CA GLN A 16 16.50 -15.23 13.02
C GLN A 16 15.30 -14.64 12.29
N ALA A 17 14.73 -15.40 11.35
CA ALA A 17 13.37 -15.17 10.91
C ALA A 17 12.48 -15.43 12.12
N GLY A 18 12.09 -14.36 12.81
CA GLY A 18 11.11 -14.45 13.88
C GLY A 18 9.80 -15.04 13.35
N PRO A 19 9.01 -15.74 14.18
CA PRO A 19 7.73 -16.27 13.76
C PRO A 19 6.83 -15.10 13.34
N VAL A 20 6.42 -15.09 12.07
CA VAL A 20 5.34 -14.23 11.60
C VAL A 20 4.06 -14.88 12.09
N LEU A 21 3.51 -14.36 13.19
CA LEU A 21 2.21 -14.79 13.67
C LEU A 21 1.16 -14.35 12.64
N ALA A 22 0.36 -15.30 12.17
CA ALA A 22 -0.79 -14.99 11.34
C ALA A 22 -1.88 -14.41 12.26
N GLU A 23 -2.07 -13.10 12.20
CA GLU A 23 -3.12 -12.39 12.94
C GLU A 23 -4.38 -12.29 12.08
N ASN A 24 -5.55 -12.51 12.68
CA ASN A 24 -6.83 -12.36 12.00
C ASN A 24 -7.53 -11.11 12.53
N TYR A 25 -7.94 -10.22 11.63
CA TYR A 25 -8.66 -8.99 11.97
C TYR A 25 -10.06 -9.03 11.37
N GLU A 26 -11.06 -8.76 12.19
CA GLU A 26 -12.40 -8.42 11.70
C GLU A 26 -12.42 -6.95 11.27
N VAL A 27 -12.85 -6.69 10.05
CA VAL A 27 -12.87 -5.36 9.43
C VAL A 27 -14.18 -5.13 8.69
N SER A 28 -14.59 -3.87 8.58
CA SER A 28 -15.65 -3.44 7.68
C SER A 28 -15.02 -2.64 6.54
N LEU A 29 -15.37 -2.98 5.30
CA LEU A 29 -14.66 -2.51 4.11
C LEU A 29 -15.59 -1.90 3.08
N THR A 30 -15.10 -0.84 2.46
CA THR A 30 -15.70 -0.24 1.26
C THR A 30 -14.70 -0.27 0.12
N ARG A 31 -15.09 -0.81 -1.03
CA ARG A 31 -14.31 -0.76 -2.26
C ARG A 31 -14.18 0.69 -2.73
N LYS A 32 -12.94 1.12 -3.00
CA LYS A 32 -12.60 2.46 -3.51
C LYS A 32 -11.95 2.45 -4.89
N GLY A 33 -11.63 1.26 -5.39
CA GLY A 33 -11.06 1.09 -6.71
C GLY A 33 -10.95 -0.38 -7.06
N SER A 34 -10.40 -0.67 -8.22
CA SER A 34 -10.25 -2.03 -8.74
C SER A 34 -9.70 -3.00 -7.70
N ASN A 35 -8.57 -2.70 -7.09
CA ASN A 35 -7.97 -3.54 -6.05
C ASN A 35 -7.88 -2.85 -4.68
N VAL A 36 -8.50 -1.68 -4.53
CA VAL A 36 -8.36 -0.81 -3.35
C VAL A 36 -9.60 -0.96 -2.45
N TYR A 37 -9.40 -1.46 -1.24
CA TYR A 37 -10.46 -1.56 -0.22
C TYR A 37 -10.09 -0.72 0.99
N LYS A 38 -10.93 0.26 1.34
CA LYS A 38 -10.72 1.10 2.53
C LYS A 38 -11.37 0.45 3.74
N ILE A 39 -10.65 0.42 4.88
CA ILE A 39 -11.26 0.07 6.17
C ILE A 39 -12.10 1.24 6.64
N ASP A 40 -13.38 0.99 6.87
CA ASP A 40 -14.32 2.03 7.26
C ASP A 40 -13.92 2.66 8.60
N GLY A 41 -14.01 3.99 8.67
CA GLY A 41 -13.60 4.77 9.84
C GLY A 41 -12.08 4.85 10.08
N LYS A 42 -11.24 4.28 9.20
CA LYS A 42 -9.77 4.33 9.33
C LYS A 42 -9.10 4.86 8.08
N ASP A 43 -7.95 5.50 8.25
CA ASP A 43 -7.07 5.90 7.14
C ASP A 43 -6.11 4.77 6.76
N ILE A 44 -6.71 3.62 6.43
CA ILE A 44 -6.02 2.39 6.03
C ILE A 44 -6.72 1.83 4.81
N ILE A 45 -5.93 1.43 3.81
CA ILE A 45 -6.39 0.67 2.65
C ILE A 45 -5.71 -0.70 2.60
N ILE A 46 -6.45 -1.68 2.10
CA ILE A 46 -5.97 -3.01 1.75
C ILE A 46 -5.90 -3.05 0.22
N GLN A 47 -4.69 -3.24 -0.32
CA GLN A 47 -4.49 -3.46 -1.74
C GLN A 47 -4.50 -4.95 -2.02
N THR A 48 -5.41 -5.38 -2.88
CA THR A 48 -5.58 -6.77 -3.28
C THR A 48 -4.89 -7.07 -4.62
N ARG A 49 -4.90 -8.34 -5.04
CA ARG A 49 -4.47 -8.78 -6.36
C ARG A 49 -5.68 -9.32 -7.10
N TYR A 50 -6.11 -8.63 -8.15
CA TYR A 50 -7.19 -9.07 -9.05
C TYR A 50 -8.49 -9.42 -8.32
N CYS A 51 -8.87 -8.61 -7.32
CA CYS A 51 -10.09 -8.80 -6.55
C CYS A 51 -11.17 -7.85 -7.05
N TYR A 52 -12.36 -8.36 -7.39
CA TYR A 52 -13.44 -7.55 -7.96
C TYR A 52 -14.72 -7.59 -7.13
N VAL A 53 -14.63 -7.98 -5.86
CA VAL A 53 -15.77 -8.03 -4.94
C VAL A 53 -16.26 -6.60 -4.67
N TYR A 54 -17.54 -6.35 -4.93
CA TYR A 54 -18.14 -5.03 -4.73
C TYR A 54 -18.65 -4.86 -3.29
N ALA A 55 -17.72 -4.58 -2.38
CA ALA A 55 -18.00 -4.38 -0.96
C ALA A 55 -18.39 -2.93 -0.64
N TYR A 56 -19.43 -2.72 0.16
CA TYR A 56 -19.82 -1.42 0.71
C TYR A 56 -20.20 -1.57 2.19
N SER A 57 -19.32 -1.10 3.08
CA SER A 57 -19.39 -1.39 4.52
C SER A 57 -19.58 -2.87 4.87
N GLU A 58 -19.03 -3.75 4.03
CA GLU A 58 -19.18 -5.21 4.19
C GLU A 58 -18.20 -5.71 5.26
N GLU A 59 -18.68 -6.61 6.12
CA GLU A 59 -17.84 -7.31 7.09
C GLU A 59 -16.94 -8.33 6.39
N ALA A 60 -15.68 -8.38 6.82
CA ALA A 60 -14.70 -9.31 6.30
C ALA A 60 -13.69 -9.71 7.38
N ILE A 61 -13.03 -10.85 7.16
CA ILE A 61 -11.83 -11.23 7.91
C ILE A 61 -10.61 -10.96 7.04
N PHE A 62 -9.69 -10.15 7.54
CA PHE A 62 -8.35 -10.04 7.00
C PHE A 62 -7.40 -10.95 7.78
N LYS A 63 -6.91 -12.00 7.12
CA LYS A 63 -5.88 -12.90 7.65
C LYS A 63 -4.51 -12.40 7.24
N ALA A 64 -3.84 -11.68 8.13
CA ALA A 64 -2.52 -11.13 7.86
C ALA A 64 -1.45 -12.22 7.80
N SER A 65 -0.54 -12.11 6.82
CA SER A 65 0.65 -12.93 6.72
C SER A 65 1.81 -12.09 6.18
N GLY A 66 2.70 -11.69 7.08
CA GLY A 66 3.80 -10.79 6.77
C GLY A 66 3.27 -9.42 6.34
N TYR A 67 3.57 -9.01 5.10
CA TYR A 67 3.09 -7.73 4.57
C TYR A 67 1.73 -7.80 3.90
N GLY A 68 1.22 -9.00 3.60
CA GLY A 68 -0.02 -9.22 2.86
C GLY A 68 -0.94 -10.17 3.61
N GLY A 69 -1.58 -11.09 2.90
CA GLY A 69 -2.51 -12.04 3.50
C GLY A 69 -3.66 -12.41 2.58
N GLU A 70 -4.76 -12.83 3.20
CA GLU A 70 -6.01 -13.17 2.51
C GLU A 70 -7.15 -12.34 3.11
N LEU A 71 -8.00 -11.79 2.25
CA LEU A 71 -9.22 -11.10 2.63
C LEU A 71 -10.42 -11.98 2.33
N ILE A 72 -11.30 -12.19 3.31
CA ILE A 72 -12.46 -13.08 3.19
C ILE A 72 -13.73 -12.28 3.47
N PHE A 73 -14.54 -12.08 2.44
CA PHE A 73 -15.78 -11.30 2.49
C PHE A 73 -16.94 -12.14 3.05
N PHE A 74 -17.79 -11.55 3.89
CA PHE A 74 -18.83 -12.31 4.57
C PHE A 74 -20.06 -12.57 3.71
N ASP A 75 -20.45 -11.68 2.82
CA ASP A 75 -21.69 -11.86 2.05
C ASP A 75 -21.45 -12.82 0.89
N SER A 76 -20.42 -12.52 0.08
CA SER A 76 -20.05 -13.32 -1.09
C SER A 76 -19.32 -14.63 -0.74
N LYS A 77 -18.64 -14.69 0.42
CA LYS A 77 -17.64 -15.72 0.78
C LYS A 77 -16.42 -15.74 -0.14
N ASP A 78 -16.27 -14.74 -1.00
CA ASP A 78 -15.12 -14.61 -1.88
C ASP A 78 -13.85 -14.34 -1.07
N LYS A 79 -12.74 -14.80 -1.64
CA LYS A 79 -11.41 -14.64 -1.04
C LYS A 79 -10.50 -13.93 -2.01
N CYS A 80 -9.77 -12.97 -1.49
CA CYS A 80 -8.88 -12.15 -2.28
C CYS A 80 -7.49 -12.11 -1.67
N ASP A 81 -6.48 -12.36 -2.50
CA ASP A 81 -5.08 -12.21 -2.12
C ASP A 81 -4.79 -10.73 -1.85
N VAL A 82 -4.16 -10.45 -0.71
CA VAL A 82 -3.73 -9.11 -0.33
C VAL A 82 -2.28 -8.89 -0.74
N LYS A 83 -2.04 -7.91 -1.62
CA LYS A 83 -0.68 -7.43 -1.99
C LYS A 83 0.00 -6.85 -0.76
N ALA A 84 -0.66 -5.87 -0.13
CA ALA A 84 -0.21 -5.24 1.10
C ALA A 84 -1.28 -4.34 1.72
N VAL A 85 -1.05 -3.92 2.96
CA VAL A 85 -1.85 -2.91 3.67
C VAL A 85 -1.08 -1.59 3.73
N PHE A 86 -1.76 -0.48 3.47
CA PHE A 86 -1.18 0.86 3.44
C PHE A 86 -1.95 1.78 4.38
N GLY A 87 -1.22 2.62 5.12
CA GLY A 87 -1.78 3.60 6.03
C GLY A 87 -1.37 5.01 5.62
N LEU A 88 -2.21 5.99 5.98
CA LEU A 88 -1.90 7.40 5.75
C LEU A 88 -0.57 7.76 6.43
N SER A 89 0.28 8.43 5.67
CA SER A 89 1.67 8.71 6.03
C SER A 89 1.96 10.19 5.97
N LYS A 90 2.55 10.74 7.04
CA LYS A 90 2.94 12.15 7.12
C LYS A 90 4.20 12.39 6.28
N GLN A 91 4.00 13.00 5.12
CA GLN A 91 5.12 13.40 4.26
C GLN A 91 5.79 14.66 4.79
N LYS A 92 7.10 14.77 4.57
CA LYS A 92 7.78 16.05 4.78
C LYS A 92 7.22 17.07 3.77
N PRO A 93 7.04 18.34 4.14
CA PRO A 93 6.68 19.36 3.17
C PRO A 93 7.77 19.51 2.12
N GLY A 94 7.39 19.65 0.85
CA GLY A 94 8.36 19.72 -0.24
C GLY A 94 7.76 19.43 -1.61
N LYS A 95 8.64 19.45 -2.61
CA LYS A 95 8.33 19.07 -3.99
C LYS A 95 9.07 17.78 -4.33
N TYR A 96 8.38 16.87 -5.00
CA TYR A 96 8.85 15.55 -5.38
C TYR A 96 8.52 15.31 -6.83
N VAL A 97 9.43 14.68 -7.56
CA VAL A 97 9.15 14.10 -8.87
C VAL A 97 8.77 12.64 -8.62
N VAL A 98 7.61 12.23 -9.13
CA VAL A 98 7.07 10.88 -8.96
C VAL A 98 6.62 10.36 -10.32
N THR A 99 6.72 9.04 -10.51
CA THR A 99 6.06 8.37 -11.64
C THR A 99 4.82 7.67 -11.12
N VAL A 100 3.65 7.96 -11.68
CA VAL A 100 2.37 7.45 -11.17
C VAL A 100 1.58 6.68 -12.22
N SER A 101 0.81 5.70 -11.76
CA SER A 101 -0.23 5.05 -12.57
C SER A 101 -1.56 5.10 -11.82
N ARG A 102 -2.63 5.46 -12.51
CA ARG A 102 -3.97 5.40 -11.95
C ARG A 102 -4.36 3.94 -11.72
N GLU A 103 -4.72 3.61 -10.48
CA GLU A 103 -5.33 2.30 -10.22
C GLU A 103 -6.81 2.33 -10.54
N ASP A 104 -7.53 3.27 -9.95
CA ASP A 104 -8.95 3.49 -10.17
C ASP A 104 -9.41 4.72 -9.37
N ASP A 105 -10.59 5.25 -9.68
CA ASP A 105 -11.16 6.43 -9.01
C ASP A 105 -10.11 7.56 -8.93
N ASP A 106 -9.82 8.08 -7.73
CA ASP A 106 -8.73 9.05 -7.49
C ASP A 106 -7.50 8.42 -6.80
N TRP A 107 -7.26 7.12 -6.98
CA TRP A 107 -6.10 6.44 -6.41
C TRP A 107 -5.02 6.22 -7.47
N TYR A 108 -3.80 6.64 -7.13
CA TYR A 108 -2.62 6.52 -7.97
C TYR A 108 -1.55 5.71 -7.25
N GLU A 109 -1.03 4.66 -7.88
CA GLU A 109 0.21 4.00 -7.45
C GLU A 109 1.39 4.90 -7.78
N VAL A 110 2.33 5.04 -6.85
CA VAL A 110 3.64 5.65 -7.13
C VAL A 110 4.60 4.54 -7.52
N LEU A 111 4.87 4.42 -8.82
CA LEU A 111 5.67 3.34 -9.38
C LEU A 111 7.09 3.29 -8.81
N GLY A 112 7.59 2.07 -8.62
CA GLY A 112 8.91 1.84 -8.02
C GLY A 112 8.96 2.10 -6.51
N THR A 113 7.82 2.41 -5.89
CA THR A 113 7.69 2.58 -4.44
C THR A 113 6.55 1.73 -3.89
N ASP A 114 6.50 1.58 -2.56
CA ASP A 114 5.38 0.97 -1.85
C ASP A 114 4.42 2.06 -1.34
N SER A 115 3.92 2.91 -2.23
CA SER A 115 3.07 4.05 -1.88
C SER A 115 1.94 4.31 -2.87
N TYR A 116 0.85 4.87 -2.34
CA TYR A 116 -0.30 5.32 -3.09
C TYR A 116 -0.61 6.79 -2.77
N ILE A 117 -1.13 7.52 -3.74
CA ILE A 117 -1.62 8.89 -3.57
C ILE A 117 -3.13 8.85 -3.75
N LYS A 118 -3.88 9.38 -2.78
CA LYS A 118 -5.30 9.68 -2.93
C LYS A 118 -5.43 11.15 -3.31
N THR A 119 -6.05 11.39 -4.46
CA THR A 119 -6.47 12.72 -4.89
C THR A 119 -7.98 12.90 -4.71
N SER A 120 -8.48 14.07 -5.08
CA SER A 120 -9.91 14.37 -5.16
C SER A 120 -10.28 14.86 -6.55
N THR A 121 -11.31 14.28 -7.15
CA THR A 121 -11.88 14.70 -8.45
C THR A 121 -10.83 14.81 -9.57
N CYS A 122 -9.83 13.92 -9.57
CA CYS A 122 -8.73 13.95 -10.51
C CYS A 122 -9.08 13.13 -11.76
N LEU A 123 -9.02 13.76 -12.93
CA LEU A 123 -9.44 13.15 -14.19
C LEU A 123 -8.30 12.51 -14.98
N SER A 124 -7.05 12.72 -14.56
CA SER A 124 -5.88 12.13 -15.22
C SER A 124 -6.02 10.61 -15.30
N LEU A 125 -5.69 10.04 -16.46
CA LEU A 125 -5.69 8.59 -16.68
C LEU A 125 -4.27 8.02 -16.70
N ALA A 126 -3.36 8.66 -15.96
CA ALA A 126 -1.92 8.40 -16.01
C ALA A 126 -1.56 6.92 -16.03
N LEU A 127 -0.71 6.53 -16.98
CA LEU A 127 -0.14 5.19 -17.09
C LEU A 127 1.38 5.25 -17.11
N GLY A 128 1.97 5.29 -15.91
CA GLY A 128 3.42 5.40 -15.74
C GLY A 128 3.97 6.77 -16.12
N GLU A 129 3.21 7.81 -15.86
CA GLU A 129 3.54 9.19 -16.21
C GLU A 129 4.28 9.89 -15.08
N GLU A 130 5.21 10.78 -15.45
CA GLU A 130 5.89 11.65 -14.49
C GLU A 130 4.95 12.79 -14.03
N ALA A 131 4.96 13.09 -12.74
CA ALA A 131 4.19 14.16 -12.15
C ALA A 131 4.97 14.83 -10.99
N TYR A 132 4.60 16.08 -10.71
CA TYR A 132 5.17 16.88 -9.64
C TYR A 132 4.23 16.87 -8.43
N LEU A 133 4.62 16.12 -7.39
CA LEU A 133 3.93 16.09 -6.11
C LEU A 133 4.45 17.22 -5.21
N THR A 134 3.57 18.13 -4.81
CA THR A 134 3.87 19.17 -3.82
C THR A 134 3.10 18.91 -2.53
N MET A 135 3.80 18.64 -1.43
CA MET A 135 3.20 18.40 -0.11
C MET A 135 3.35 19.61 0.80
N SER A 136 2.27 19.95 1.50
CA SER A 136 2.25 20.99 2.53
C SER A 136 2.40 20.41 3.94
N ALA A 137 2.61 21.27 4.93
CA ALA A 137 2.72 20.86 6.34
C ALA A 137 1.42 20.31 6.94
N SER A 138 0.26 20.57 6.31
CA SER A 138 -1.02 20.02 6.76
C SER A 138 -1.25 18.57 6.31
N GLY A 139 -0.39 18.02 5.45
CA GLY A 139 -0.54 16.68 4.89
C GLY A 139 -1.34 16.63 3.57
N PHE A 140 -1.89 17.76 3.14
CA PHE A 140 -2.52 17.93 1.83
C PHE A 140 -1.50 18.42 0.80
N GLY A 141 -1.81 18.26 -0.49
CA GLY A 141 -0.90 18.65 -1.56
C GLY A 141 -1.53 18.85 -2.92
N GLN A 142 -0.68 18.89 -3.93
CA GLN A 142 -1.04 18.91 -5.35
C GLN A 142 -0.21 17.89 -6.11
N LEU A 143 -0.83 17.18 -7.04
CA LEU A 143 -0.18 16.32 -8.02
C LEU A 143 -0.41 16.93 -9.39
N ARG A 144 0.65 17.47 -10.00
CA ARG A 144 0.56 18.15 -11.30
C ARG A 144 1.27 17.34 -12.38
N PHE A 145 0.54 17.05 -13.45
CA PHE A 145 1.02 16.35 -14.64
C PHE A 145 1.54 17.34 -15.69
N GLU A 146 2.34 16.86 -16.65
CA GLU A 146 2.92 17.72 -17.69
C GLU A 146 1.89 18.24 -18.70
N ASP A 147 0.82 17.48 -18.93
CA ASP A 147 -0.29 17.85 -19.81
C ASP A 147 -1.19 18.96 -19.23
N GLY A 148 -0.95 19.35 -17.98
CA GLY A 148 -1.62 20.44 -17.29
C GLY A 148 -2.65 20.00 -16.26
N ASP A 149 -2.92 18.69 -16.13
CA ASP A 149 -3.80 18.19 -15.07
C ASP A 149 -3.21 18.51 -13.68
N ASP A 150 -4.05 19.02 -12.79
CA ASP A 150 -3.65 19.47 -11.46
C ASP A 150 -4.65 19.00 -10.42
N CYS A 151 -4.23 18.01 -9.63
CA CYS A 151 -5.10 17.26 -8.75
C CYS A 151 -4.79 17.56 -7.29
N MET A 152 -5.81 17.91 -6.52
CA MET A 152 -5.65 18.08 -5.08
C MET A 152 -5.39 16.73 -4.41
N VAL A 153 -4.31 16.65 -3.65
CA VAL A 153 -3.89 15.45 -2.90
C VAL A 153 -4.46 15.50 -1.49
N GLU A 154 -5.23 14.48 -1.15
CA GLU A 154 -5.82 14.27 0.19
C GLU A 154 -4.83 13.59 1.14
N GLY A 155 -3.96 12.72 0.59
CA GLY A 155 -2.96 12.03 1.38
C GLY A 155 -2.08 11.07 0.59
N VAL A 156 -0.97 10.70 1.22
CA VAL A 156 -0.04 9.67 0.72
C VAL A 156 -0.09 8.49 1.68
N TYR A 157 -0.32 7.30 1.14
CA TYR A 157 -0.45 6.05 1.88
C TYR A 157 0.80 5.20 1.64
N THR A 158 1.47 4.77 2.71
CA THR A 158 2.68 3.94 2.62
C THR A 158 2.46 2.59 3.26
N LYS A 159 3.17 1.56 2.78
CA LYS A 159 3.03 0.19 3.27
C LYS A 159 3.25 0.09 4.78
N LEU A 160 2.34 -0.59 5.46
CA LEU A 160 2.43 -0.90 6.88
C LEU A 160 3.15 -2.24 7.09
N ARG A 161 3.75 -2.37 8.26
CA ARG A 161 4.22 -3.65 8.78
C ARG A 161 3.18 -4.15 9.76
N LEU A 162 2.60 -5.31 9.45
CA LEU A 162 1.64 -6.03 10.28
C LEU A 162 2.42 -6.95 11.24
#